data_AF-A0A0N7J8K1-F1
#
_entry.id   AF-A0A0N7J8K1-F1
#
_cell.length_a   1.000
_cell.length_b   1.000
_cell.length_c   1.000
_cell.angle_alpha   90.00
_cell.angle_beta   90.00
_cell.angle_gamma   90.00
#
_symmetry.space_group_name_H-M   'P 1'
#
loop_
_entity.id
_entity.type
_entity.pdbx_description
1 polymer ?
#
loop_
_entity_poly.entity_id
_entity_poly.type
_entity_poly.pdbx_seq_one_letter_code
_entity_poly.pdbx_strand_id
1 'polypeptide(L)'
;MKVLIWLVFLVLMAFWTGLVALTEQLSQWLLASMANGQVADLASVAGQWPVPAWLGFWVDTAWLKSLQEAGVGLVQWLSQVLPSAQGLMSWISPLLWLGWGAGTLVLLVGAVLGHLLVRKGWHASRKSLKL
;
A
#
# COMPACT_ATOMS: atom_id res chain seq x y z
N MET A 1 -23.85 14.12 -4.13
CA MET A 1 -22.43 14.53 -4.13
C MET A 1 -21.66 14.03 -2.92
N LYS A 2 -22.17 14.19 -1.69
CA LYS A 2 -21.48 13.70 -0.47
C LYS A 2 -21.23 12.18 -0.46
N VAL A 3 -22.21 11.38 -0.90
CA VAL A 3 -22.10 9.91 -1.00
C VAL A 3 -20.99 9.48 -1.97
N LEU A 4 -20.77 10.22 -3.06
CA LEU A 4 -19.76 9.88 -4.07
C LEU A 4 -18.34 9.99 -3.50
N ILE A 5 -18.06 11.02 -2.69
CA ILE A 5 -16.75 11.21 -2.05
C ILE A 5 -16.43 10.04 -1.12
N TRP A 6 -17.41 9.62 -0.31
CA TRP A 6 -17.25 8.49 0.59
C TRP A 6 -17.17 7.14 -0.16
N LEU A 7 -17.86 6.99 -1.29
CA LEU A 7 -17.71 5.82 -2.17
C LEU A 7 -16.30 5.72 -2.75
N VAL A 8 -15.77 6.82 -3.30
CA VAL A 8 -14.40 6.86 -3.82
C VAL A 8 -13.39 6.57 -2.71
N PHE A 9 -13.58 7.15 -1.52
CA PHE A 9 -12.77 6.84 -0.35
C PHE A 9 -12.82 5.35 0.01
N LEU A 10 -13.99 4.73 0.03
CA LEU A 10 -14.13 3.29 0.33
C LEU A 10 -13.40 2.42 -0.71
N VAL A 11 -13.51 2.74 -2.00
CA VAL A 11 -12.80 2.01 -3.06
C VAL A 11 -11.28 2.15 -2.91
N LEU A 12 -10.80 3.38 -2.71
CA LEU A 12 -9.37 3.64 -2.50
C LEU A 12 -8.86 2.97 -1.22
N MET A 13 -9.67 2.94 -0.16
CA MET A 13 -9.30 2.31 1.10
C MET A 13 -9.29 0.78 1.00
N ALA A 14 -10.24 0.19 0.27
CA ALA A 14 -10.22 -1.24 -0.04
C ALA A 14 -8.98 -1.61 -0.86
N PHE A 15 -8.64 -0.79 -1.86
CA PHE A 15 -7.43 -0.98 -2.66
C PHE A 15 -6.15 -0.85 -1.82
N TRP A 16 -6.05 0.19 -0.98
CA TRP A 16 -4.93 0.41 -0.07
C TRP A 16 -4.77 -0.75 0.92
N THR A 17 -5.87 -1.21 1.51
CA THR A 17 -5.86 -2.34 2.45
C THR A 17 -5.45 -3.62 1.75
N GLY A 18 -5.92 -3.86 0.51
CA GLY A 18 -5.48 -4.98 -0.31
C GLY A 18 -3.99 -4.95 -0.60
N LEU A 19 -3.42 -3.78 -0.89
CA LEU A 19 -1.99 -3.61 -1.13
C LEU A 19 -1.14 -3.92 0.12
N VAL A 20 -1.59 -3.47 1.29
CA VAL A 20 -0.94 -3.78 2.57
C VAL A 20 -1.02 -5.29 2.86
N ALA A 21 -2.19 -5.91 2.65
CA ALA A 21 -2.38 -7.35 2.86
C ALA A 21 -1.49 -8.20 1.93
N LEU A 22 -1.34 -7.80 0.67
CA LEU A 22 -0.40 -8.44 -0.26
C LEU A 22 1.05 -8.32 0.24
N THR A 23 1.41 -7.14 0.77
CA THR A 23 2.75 -6.91 1.33
C THR A 23 3.00 -7.77 2.57
N GLU A 24 1.99 -7.95 3.42
CA GLU A 24 2.06 -8.85 4.58
C GLU A 24 2.25 -10.31 4.14
N GLN A 25 1.44 -10.78 3.20
CA GLN A 25 1.53 -12.15 2.68
C GLN A 25 2.91 -12.42 2.06
N LEU A 26 3.44 -11.44 1.30
CA LEU A 26 4.78 -11.51 0.73
C LEU A 26 5.85 -11.57 1.83
N SER A 27 5.70 -10.77 2.88
CA SER A 27 6.61 -10.78 4.03
C SER A 27 6.60 -12.13 4.73
N GLN A 28 5.43 -12.70 5.02
CA GLN A 28 5.30 -14.02 5.64
C GLN A 28 5.94 -15.12 4.79
N TRP A 29 5.75 -15.07 3.47
CA TRP A 29 6.39 -15.99 2.53
C TRP A 29 7.93 -15.86 2.57
N LEU A 30 8.47 -14.64 2.53
CA LEU A 30 9.90 -14.38 2.66
C LEU A 30 10.48 -14.93 3.98
N LEU A 31 9.76 -14.74 5.09
CA LEU A 31 10.14 -15.26 6.40
C LEU A 31 10.21 -16.79 6.41
N ALA A 32 9.23 -17.46 5.79
CA ALA A 32 9.19 -18.91 5.67
C ALA A 32 10.35 -19.45 4.81
N SER A 33 10.68 -18.78 3.70
CA SER A 33 11.82 -19.14 2.85
C SER A 33 13.16 -19.04 3.58
N MET A 34 13.35 -18.01 4.42
CA MET A 34 14.56 -17.88 5.25
C MET A 34 14.63 -18.94 6.36
N ALA A 35 13.50 -19.22 7.04
CA ALA A 35 13.45 -20.23 8.09
C ALA A 35 13.80 -21.65 7.59
N ASN A 36 13.48 -21.94 6.33
CA ASN A 36 13.83 -23.21 5.68
C ASN A 36 15.30 -23.29 5.23
N GLY A 37 16.12 -22.27 5.54
CA GLY A 37 17.54 -22.22 5.17
C GLY A 37 17.78 -22.12 3.66
N GLN A 38 16.73 -21.86 2.87
CA GLN A 38 16.82 -21.87 1.42
C GLN A 38 17.59 -20.67 0.87
N VAL A 39 17.72 -19.57 1.65
CA VAL A 39 18.24 -18.32 1.10
C VAL A 39 18.97 -17.45 2.13
N ALA A 40 20.17 -16.99 1.77
CA ALA A 40 20.98 -16.03 2.53
C ALA A 40 20.75 -14.56 2.09
N ASP A 41 20.14 -14.32 0.94
CA ASP A 41 19.96 -12.99 0.34
C ASP A 41 18.50 -12.69 -0.03
N LEU A 42 17.86 -11.84 0.76
CA LEU A 42 16.47 -11.40 0.60
C LEU A 42 16.18 -10.74 -0.76
N ALA A 43 17.15 -10.05 -1.35
CA ALA A 43 16.95 -9.38 -2.63
C ALA A 43 16.77 -10.40 -3.77
N SER A 44 17.52 -11.51 -3.72
CA SER A 44 17.39 -12.61 -4.68
C SER A 44 16.02 -13.28 -4.61
N VAL A 45 15.44 -13.40 -3.41
CA VAL A 45 14.11 -14.01 -3.19
C VAL A 45 12.98 -13.11 -3.65
N ALA A 46 13.08 -11.80 -3.40
CA ALA A 46 12.13 -10.82 -3.91
C ALA A 46 12.07 -10.83 -5.45
N GLY A 47 13.22 -11.03 -6.10
CA GLY A 47 13.31 -11.23 -7.56
C GLY A 47 12.71 -12.55 -8.07
N GLN A 48 12.37 -13.48 -7.18
CA GLN A 48 11.73 -14.77 -7.52
C GLN A 48 10.26 -14.82 -7.11
N TRP A 49 9.66 -13.69 -6.70
CA TRP A 49 8.27 -13.67 -6.27
C TRP A 49 7.36 -14.35 -7.32
N PRO A 50 6.72 -15.48 -6.98
CA PRO A 50 5.80 -16.15 -7.90
C PRO A 50 4.56 -15.27 -8.06
N VAL A 51 4.50 -14.53 -9.16
CA VAL A 51 3.34 -13.69 -9.49
C VAL A 51 2.10 -14.59 -9.58
N PRO A 52 1.08 -14.40 -8.73
CA PRO A 52 -0.12 -15.21 -8.78
C PRO A 52 -0.82 -15.08 -10.14
N ALA A 53 -1.28 -16.19 -10.72
CA ALA A 53 -1.93 -16.19 -12.03
C ALA A 53 -3.17 -15.28 -12.09
N TRP A 54 -3.89 -15.11 -10.99
CA TRP A 54 -5.03 -14.19 -10.93
C TRP A 54 -4.64 -12.74 -11.18
N LEU A 55 -3.42 -12.32 -10.80
CA LEU A 55 -2.91 -10.95 -10.93
C LEU A 55 -2.68 -10.56 -12.40
N GLY A 56 -2.28 -11.53 -13.23
CA GLY A 56 -2.06 -11.33 -14.66
C GLY A 56 -3.34 -11.01 -15.46
N PHE A 57 -4.52 -11.27 -14.92
CA PHE A 57 -5.80 -10.89 -15.56
C PHE A 57 -6.17 -9.41 -15.34
N TRP A 58 -5.58 -8.76 -14.33
CA TRP A 58 -5.94 -7.40 -13.94
C TRP A 58 -4.83 -6.38 -14.19
N VAL A 59 -3.57 -6.83 -14.26
CA VAL A 59 -2.39 -5.96 -14.29
C VAL A 59 -1.47 -6.37 -15.42
N ASP A 60 -1.01 -5.37 -16.20
CA ASP A 60 -0.06 -5.59 -17.30
C ASP A 60 1.30 -6.10 -16.78
N THR A 61 1.90 -7.01 -17.53
CA THR A 61 3.20 -7.64 -17.23
C THR A 61 4.34 -6.64 -17.04
N ALA A 62 4.37 -5.54 -17.79
CA ALA A 62 5.39 -4.49 -17.63
C ALA A 62 5.23 -3.77 -16.29
N TRP A 63 3.98 -3.54 -15.86
CA TRP A 63 3.69 -2.92 -14.58
C TRP A 63 4.07 -3.82 -13.40
N LEU A 64 3.81 -5.12 -13.52
CA LEU A 64 4.25 -6.13 -12.55
C LEU A 64 5.77 -6.16 -12.41
N LYS A 65 6.49 -6.08 -13.53
CA LYS A 65 7.95 -6.05 -13.54
C LYS A 65 8.50 -4.81 -12.82
N SER A 66 7.94 -3.62 -13.10
CA SER A 66 8.32 -2.39 -12.39
C SER A 66 8.07 -2.49 -10.88
N LEU A 67 6.98 -3.13 -10.47
CA LEU A 67 6.67 -3.35 -9.06
C LEU A 67 7.67 -4.32 -8.40
N GLN A 68 8.07 -5.36 -9.13
CA GLN A 68 9.09 -6.30 -8.69
C GLN A 68 10.46 -5.62 -8.53
N GLU A 69 10.87 -4.80 -9.50
CA GLU A 69 12.09 -4.00 -9.44
C GLU A 69 12.07 -3.01 -8.26
N ALA A 70 10.94 -2.33 -8.05
CA ALA A 70 10.75 -1.46 -6.89
C ALA A 70 10.84 -2.23 -5.57
N GLY A 71 10.26 -3.42 -5.49
CA GLY A 71 10.37 -4.32 -4.33
C GLY A 71 11.81 -4.73 -4.03
N VAL A 72 12.58 -5.11 -5.06
CA VAL A 72 14.01 -5.42 -4.94
C VAL A 72 14.80 -4.22 -4.44
N GLY A 73 14.57 -3.04 -5.01
CA GLY A 73 15.26 -1.80 -4.59
C GLY A 73 14.95 -1.44 -3.14
N LEU A 74 13.70 -1.64 -2.70
CA LEU A 74 13.27 -1.39 -1.33
C LEU A 74 13.93 -2.36 -0.34
N VAL A 75 14.02 -3.65 -0.68
CA VAL A 75 14.73 -4.66 0.11
C VAL A 75 16.23 -4.34 0.19
N GLN A 76 16.86 -3.97 -0.92
CA GLN A 76 18.28 -3.57 -0.94
C GLN A 76 18.54 -2.36 -0.03
N TRP A 77 17.68 -1.34 -0.09
CA TRP A 77 17.77 -0.19 0.80
C TRP A 77 17.59 -0.60 2.26
N LEU A 78 16.61 -1.47 2.57
CA LEU A 78 16.40 -1.98 3.93
C LEU A 78 17.61 -2.76 4.46
N SER A 79 18.25 -3.58 3.63
CA SER A 79 19.47 -4.31 4.01
C SER A 79 20.65 -3.40 4.33
N GLN A 80 20.69 -2.18 3.75
CA GLN A 80 21.71 -1.17 4.09
C GLN A 80 21.43 -0.49 5.44
N VAL A 81 20.15 -0.27 5.77
CA VAL A 81 19.74 0.44 7.00
C VAL A 81 19.66 -0.50 8.20
N LEU A 82 19.21 -1.74 8.00
CA LEU A 82 19.18 -2.80 9.01
C LEU A 82 20.06 -3.98 8.57
N PRO A 83 21.34 -4.04 9.00
CA PRO A 83 22.25 -5.13 8.62
C PRO A 83 21.92 -6.47 9.29
N SER A 84 20.93 -6.54 10.21
CA SER A 84 20.51 -7.79 10.85
C SER A 84 19.13 -8.25 10.39
N ALA A 85 19.06 -9.43 9.79
CA ALA A 85 17.81 -10.06 9.36
C ALA A 85 16.84 -10.28 10.53
N GLN A 86 17.35 -10.65 11.71
CA GLN A 86 16.56 -10.86 12.92
C GLN A 86 15.85 -9.57 13.39
N GLY A 87 16.54 -8.43 13.31
CA GLY A 87 15.96 -7.12 13.64
C GLY A 87 14.83 -6.76 12.68
N LEU A 88 15.05 -6.95 11.37
CA LEU A 88 14.05 -6.74 10.32
C LEU A 88 12.76 -7.51 10.61
N MET A 89 12.85 -8.80 10.96
CA MET A 89 11.70 -9.65 11.24
C MET A 89 10.78 -9.08 12.34
N SER A 90 11.39 -8.52 13.40
CA SER A 90 10.62 -7.94 14.51
C SER A 90 9.92 -6.61 14.16
N TRP A 91 10.46 -5.88 13.18
CA TRP A 91 9.94 -4.56 12.78
C TRP A 91 8.98 -4.58 11.59
N ILE A 92 8.91 -5.69 10.83
CA ILE A 92 7.99 -5.83 9.69
C ILE A 92 6.54 -5.53 10.09
N SER A 93 6.05 -6.16 11.16
CA SER A 93 4.65 -5.99 11.58
C SER A 93 4.36 -4.54 12.04
N PRO A 94 5.17 -3.92 12.93
CA PRO A 94 5.01 -2.51 13.27
C PRO A 94 5.07 -1.57 12.06
N LEU A 95 5.99 -1.78 11.13
CA LEU A 95 6.14 -0.93 9.93
C LEU A 95 4.96 -1.07 8.98
N LEU A 96 4.42 -2.28 8.81
CA LEU A 96 3.21 -2.51 8.02
C LEU A 96 2.00 -1.79 8.63
N TRP A 97 1.82 -1.88 9.95
CA TRP A 97 0.76 -1.16 10.64
C TRP A 97 0.92 0.36 10.56
N LEU A 98 2.14 0.87 10.71
CA LEU A 98 2.44 2.29 10.54
C LEU A 98 2.15 2.78 9.12
N GLY A 99 2.60 2.01 8.11
CA GLY A 99 2.33 2.29 6.71
C GLY A 99 0.82 2.33 6.44
N TRP A 100 0.11 1.27 6.84
CA TRP A 100 -1.34 1.18 6.68
C TRP A 100 -2.07 2.35 7.35
N GLY A 101 -1.72 2.66 8.60
CA GLY A 101 -2.32 3.75 9.37
C GLY A 101 -2.06 5.11 8.74
N ALA A 102 -0.82 5.38 8.32
CA ALA A 102 -0.46 6.61 7.62
C ALA A 102 -1.23 6.78 6.30
N GLY A 103 -1.28 5.75 5.47
CA GLY A 103 -2.05 5.78 4.22
C GLY A 103 -3.55 5.99 4.45
N THR A 104 -4.12 5.30 5.45
CA THR A 104 -5.52 5.47 5.85
C THR A 104 -5.80 6.90 6.32
N LEU A 105 -4.91 7.49 7.12
CA LEU A 105 -5.03 8.86 7.60
C LEU A 105 -5.01 9.85 6.43
N VAL A 106 -4.09 9.70 5.49
CA VAL A 106 -4.00 10.57 4.29
C VAL A 106 -5.28 10.48 3.46
N LEU A 107 -5.77 9.27 3.19
CA LEU A 107 -7.02 9.06 2.45
C LEU A 107 -8.22 9.69 3.18
N LEU A 108 -8.29 9.52 4.51
CA LEU A 108 -9.38 10.05 5.33
C LEU A 108 -9.36 11.58 5.34
N VAL A 109 -8.19 12.19 5.52
CA VAL A 109 -8.02 13.65 5.47
C VAL A 109 -8.44 14.18 4.10
N GLY A 110 -8.02 13.52 3.01
CA GLY A 110 -8.45 13.87 1.65
C GLY A 110 -9.97 13.83 1.47
N ALA A 111 -10.62 12.77 1.96
CA ALA A 111 -12.08 12.63 1.90
C ALA A 111 -12.80 13.72 2.71
N VAL A 112 -12.32 14.01 3.92
CA VAL A 112 -12.88 15.07 4.77
C VAL A 112 -12.74 16.45 4.12
N LEU A 113 -11.56 16.78 3.61
CA LEU A 113 -11.32 18.05 2.91
C LEU A 113 -12.22 18.20 1.68
N GLY A 114 -12.32 17.15 0.85
CA GLY A 114 -13.22 17.14 -0.30
C GLY A 114 -14.68 17.36 0.12
N HIS A 115 -15.12 16.72 1.19
CA HIS A 115 -16.48 16.89 1.72
C HIS A 115 -16.72 18.32 2.23
N LEU A 116 -15.76 18.94 2.92
CA LEU A 116 -15.85 20.30 3.42
C LEU A 116 -15.90 21.33 2.27
N LEU A 117 -15.10 21.14 1.21
CA LEU A 117 -15.09 22.01 0.04
C LEU A 117 -16.43 21.99 -0.70
N VAL A 118 -17.01 20.80 -0.92
CA VAL A 118 -18.33 20.65 -1.54
C VAL A 118 -19.42 21.30 -0.68
N ARG A 119 -19.35 21.16 0.66
CA ARG A 119 -20.28 21.83 1.57
C ARG A 119 -20.18 23.35 1.47
N LYS A 120 -18.97 23.90 1.43
CA LYS A 120 -18.73 25.36 1.31
C LYS A 120 -19.22 25.91 -0.03
N GLY A 121 -18.96 25.24 -1.15
CA GLY A 121 -19.41 25.66 -2.48
C GLY A 121 -20.94 25.74 -2.61
N TRP A 122 -21.67 24.83 -1.96
CA TRP A 122 -23.13 24.85 -1.95
C TRP A 122 -23.73 26.03 -1.19
N HIS A 123 -23.12 26.42 -0.06
CA HIS A 123 -23.56 27.59 0.71
C HIS A 123 -23.35 28.92 -0.04
N ALA A 124 -22.27 29.02 -0.83
CA ALA A 124 -21.99 30.20 -1.64
C ALA A 124 -23.01 30.38 -2.78
N SER A 125 -23.35 29.31 -3.51
CA SER A 125 -24.34 29.33 -4.59
C SER A 125 -25.76 29.66 -4.11
N ARG A 126 -26.17 29.21 -2.92
CA ARG A 126 -27.49 29.56 -2.35
C ARG A 126 -27.63 31.03 -1.96
N LYS A 127 -26.55 31.71 -1.59
CA LYS A 127 -26.58 33.13 -1.26
C LYS A 127 -26.80 34.01 -2.48
N SER A 128 -26.26 33.64 -3.65
CA SER A 128 -26.40 34.44 -4.88
C SER A 128 -27.76 34.30 -5.56
N LEU A 129 -28.54 33.25 -5.23
CA LEU A 129 -29.90 33.02 -5.76
C LEU A 129 -31.01 33.67 -4.91
N LYS A 130 -30.66 34.26 -3.76
CA LYS A 130 -31.59 34.98 -2.87
C LYS A 130 -31.41 36.51 -2.93
N LEU A 131 -30.67 37.00 -3.92
CA LEU A 131 -30.54 38.40 -4.32
C LEU A 131 -31.17 38.55 -5.70
#